data_AF-A0A1Y4F8D2-F1
#
_entry.id   AF-A0A1Y4F8D2-F1
#
_cell.length_a   1.000
_cell.length_b   1.000
_cell.length_c   1.000
_cell.angle_alpha   90.00
_cell.angle_beta   90.00
_cell.angle_gamma   90.00
#
_symmetry.space_group_name_H-M   'P 1'
#
loop_
_entity.id
_entity.type
_entity.pdbx_description
1 polymer ?
#
loop_
_entity_poly.entity_id
_entity_poly.type
_entity_poly.pdbx_seq_one_letter_code
_entity_poly.pdbx_strand_id
1 'polypeptide(L)'
;MIKLKHAVERQNRAIVENAREPLCLRMGIQEASDDVNESERQVIWAMQETYGSAYLGCIQPNPVTQKIGLVKYEGQELHNFCCDFCIPHYNVDLERMIEQWNACGNPRFLSAIYKLISDLGGIVLVWS
;
A
#
# COMPACT_ATOMS: atom_id res chain seq x y z
N MET A 1 9.29 9.52 12.78
CA MET A 1 8.36 10.46 12.11
C MET A 1 8.98 11.15 10.90
N ILE A 2 10.12 11.85 11.01
CA ILE A 2 10.74 12.56 9.86
C ILE A 2 11.09 11.61 8.70
N LYS A 3 11.62 10.41 9.00
CA LYS A 3 11.99 9.40 7.99
C LYS A 3 10.80 8.93 7.15
N LEU A 4 9.69 8.54 7.79
CA LEU A 4 8.48 8.12 7.08
C LEU A 4 7.92 9.25 6.22
N LYS A 5 7.90 10.49 6.75
CA LYS A 5 7.45 11.64 5.97
C LYS A 5 8.28 11.82 4.68
N HIS A 6 9.60 11.75 4.77
CA HIS A 6 10.48 11.85 3.59
C HIS A 6 10.29 10.67 2.62
N ALA A 7 10.06 9.45 3.13
CA ALA A 7 9.78 8.30 2.28
C ALA A 7 8.47 8.48 1.49
N VAL A 8 7.42 8.96 2.14
CA VAL A 8 6.13 9.28 1.50
C VAL A 8 6.27 10.44 0.50
N GLU A 9 7.06 11.47 0.81
CA GLU A 9 7.36 12.55 -0.15
C GLU A 9 8.12 12.05 -1.39
N ARG A 10 9.03 11.08 -1.21
CA ARG A 10 9.74 10.42 -2.31
C ARG A 10 8.80 9.56 -3.15
N GLN A 11 7.94 8.78 -2.50
CA GLN A 11 6.89 7.98 -3.15
C GLN A 11 6.00 8.86 -4.04
N ASN A 12 5.43 9.93 -3.47
CA ASN A 12 4.57 10.87 -4.20
C ASN A 12 5.28 11.47 -5.41
N ARG A 13 6.58 11.79 -5.27
CA ARG A 13 7.37 12.32 -6.38
C ARG A 13 7.59 11.30 -7.48
N ALA A 14 8.01 10.09 -7.12
CA ALA A 14 8.21 9.01 -8.08
C ALA A 14 6.93 8.72 -8.87
N ILE A 15 5.77 8.68 -8.18
CA ILE A 15 4.46 8.52 -8.82
C ILE A 15 4.19 9.64 -9.83
N VAL A 16 4.39 10.90 -9.45
CA VAL A 16 4.11 12.06 -10.32
C VAL A 16 5.07 12.12 -11.51
N GLU A 17 6.36 11.84 -11.31
CA GLU A 17 7.38 11.84 -12.37
C GLU A 17 7.17 10.69 -13.36
N ASN A 18 6.60 9.57 -12.90
CA ASN A 18 6.31 8.40 -13.74
C ASN A 18 4.86 8.37 -14.24
N ALA A 19 4.01 9.31 -13.83
CA ALA A 19 2.67 9.47 -14.40
C ALA A 19 2.81 9.99 -15.85
N ARG A 20 2.32 9.22 -16.83
CA ARG A 20 2.57 9.49 -18.25
C ARG A 20 1.96 10.81 -18.74
N GLU A 21 2.61 11.39 -19.76
CA GLU A 21 2.31 12.66 -20.42
C GLU A 21 0.84 12.84 -20.86
N PRO A 22 0.31 14.07 -20.82
CA PRO A 22 -1.09 14.41 -21.16
C PRO A 22 -1.50 14.16 -22.62
N LEU A 23 -0.58 13.77 -23.50
CA LEU A 23 -0.85 13.52 -24.93
C LEU A 23 -1.00 12.03 -25.29
N CYS A 24 -0.79 11.11 -24.34
CA CYS A 24 -0.94 9.68 -24.58
C CYS A 24 -2.29 9.19 -24.02
N LEU A 25 -3.14 8.58 -24.87
CA LEU A 25 -4.46 8.02 -24.51
C LEU A 25 -4.42 6.83 -23.51
N ARG A 26 -3.26 6.53 -22.91
CA ARG A 26 -3.13 5.53 -21.84
C ARG A 26 -2.90 6.25 -20.51
N MET A 27 -3.97 6.39 -19.74
CA MET A 27 -3.94 6.79 -18.33
C MET A 27 -3.07 5.82 -17.53
N GLY A 28 -2.13 6.30 -16.71
CA GLY A 28 -1.41 5.45 -15.75
C GLY A 28 0.03 5.89 -15.44
N ILE A 29 0.63 5.18 -14.48
CA ILE A 29 2.06 5.22 -14.19
C ILE A 29 2.78 4.34 -15.23
N GLN A 30 3.98 4.73 -15.64
CA GLN A 30 4.84 3.89 -16.47
C GLN A 30 4.94 2.49 -15.86
N GLU A 31 4.75 1.43 -16.64
CA GLU A 31 4.88 0.04 -16.16
C GLU A 31 6.34 -0.29 -15.83
N ALA A 32 6.54 -1.16 -14.82
CA ALA A 32 7.83 -1.67 -14.36
C ALA A 32 8.88 -0.59 -14.05
N SER A 33 8.45 0.52 -13.43
CA SER A 33 9.33 1.59 -12.96
C SER A 33 10.01 1.16 -11.67
N ASP A 34 11.31 0.92 -11.75
CA ASP A 34 12.15 0.59 -10.60
C ASP A 34 12.10 1.70 -9.54
N ASP A 35 12.06 2.97 -9.96
CA ASP A 35 12.00 4.12 -9.05
C ASP A 35 10.72 4.14 -8.23
N VAL A 36 9.57 3.89 -8.87
CA VAL A 36 8.28 3.79 -8.19
C VAL A 36 8.32 2.60 -7.22
N ASN A 37 8.62 1.41 -7.72
CA ASN A 37 8.63 0.18 -6.92
C ASN A 37 9.60 0.24 -5.73
N GLU A 38 10.75 0.89 -5.90
CA GLU A 38 11.72 1.11 -4.82
C GLU A 38 11.22 2.13 -3.80
N SER A 39 10.53 3.18 -4.24
CA SER A 39 9.91 4.13 -3.33
C SER A 39 8.83 3.50 -2.44
N GLU A 40 8.07 2.53 -2.96
CA GLU A 40 7.08 1.76 -2.20
C GLU A 40 7.75 0.92 -1.08
N ARG A 41 8.86 0.22 -1.40
CA ARG A 41 9.64 -0.53 -0.40
C ARG A 41 10.18 0.37 0.70
N GLN A 42 10.67 1.56 0.33
CA GLN A 42 11.21 2.53 1.28
C GLN A 42 10.15 3.06 2.25
N VAL A 43 8.90 3.19 1.82
CA VAL A 43 7.78 3.54 2.71
C VAL A 43 7.57 2.45 3.77
N ILE A 44 7.56 1.17 3.38
CA ILE A 44 7.39 0.04 4.32
C ILE A 44 8.53 0.02 5.34
N TRP A 45 9.78 0.14 4.89
CA TRP A 45 10.94 0.17 5.79
C TRP A 45 10.88 1.38 6.74
N ALA A 46 10.56 2.56 6.23
CA ALA A 46 10.46 3.76 7.05
C ALA A 46 9.31 3.70 8.07
N MET A 47 8.23 2.97 7.76
CA MET A 47 7.14 2.71 8.70
C MET A 47 7.61 1.79 9.83
N GLN A 48 8.24 0.66 9.49
CA GLN A 48 8.83 -0.27 10.46
C GLN A 48 9.82 0.45 11.38
N GLU A 49 10.74 1.25 10.83
CA GLU A 49 11.71 2.03 11.61
C GLU A 49 11.05 3.08 12.50
N THR A 50 9.96 3.72 12.03
CA THR A 50 9.31 4.81 12.76
C THR A 50 8.46 4.32 13.92
N TYR A 51 7.75 3.20 13.75
CA TYR A 51 6.76 2.71 14.72
C TYR A 51 7.22 1.43 15.44
N GLY A 52 8.33 0.82 15.02
CA GLY A 52 8.78 -0.49 15.51
C GLY A 52 8.01 -1.67 14.90
N SER A 53 6.99 -1.39 14.10
CA SER A 53 6.18 -2.38 13.38
C SER A 53 5.59 -1.78 12.11
N ALA A 54 5.35 -2.65 11.13
CA ALA A 54 4.55 -2.40 9.95
C ALA A 54 3.73 -3.66 9.67
N TYR A 55 2.44 -3.49 9.41
CA TYR A 55 1.52 -4.56 9.00
C TYR A 55 1.13 -4.33 7.55
N LEU A 56 1.38 -5.32 6.71
CA LEU A 56 1.14 -5.31 5.27
C LEU A 56 -0.20 -5.95 4.98
N GLY A 57 -1.01 -5.32 4.12
CA GLY A 57 -2.32 -5.84 3.75
C GLY A 57 -2.60 -5.71 2.26
N CYS A 58 -3.45 -6.60 1.75
CA CYS A 58 -4.03 -6.52 0.42
C CYS A 58 -5.54 -6.28 0.55
N ILE A 59 -6.07 -5.35 -0.26
CA ILE A 59 -7.51 -5.07 -0.34
C ILE A 59 -8.21 -6.20 -1.09
N GLN A 60 -7.56 -6.77 -2.10
CA GLN A 60 -8.03 -7.97 -2.80
C GLN A 60 -7.21 -9.20 -2.35
N PRO A 61 -7.80 -10.40 -2.32
CA PRO A 61 -7.05 -11.61 -2.02
C PRO A 61 -5.93 -11.75 -3.03
N ASN A 62 -4.74 -12.11 -2.55
CA ASN A 62 -3.64 -12.40 -3.45
C ASN A 62 -4.08 -13.50 -4.44
N PRO A 63 -3.97 -13.30 -5.75
CA PRO A 63 -4.52 -14.23 -6.74
C PRO A 63 -3.87 -15.61 -6.71
N VAL A 64 -2.67 -15.73 -6.12
CA VAL A 64 -1.91 -16.97 -6.00
C VAL A 64 -2.15 -17.65 -4.65
N THR A 65 -2.12 -16.91 -3.55
CA THR A 65 -2.20 -17.50 -2.20
C THR A 65 -3.60 -17.50 -1.60
N GLN A 66 -4.52 -16.72 -2.17
CA GLN A 66 -5.86 -16.43 -1.64
C GLN A 66 -5.89 -15.98 -0.18
N LYS A 67 -4.75 -15.59 0.39
CA LYS A 67 -4.67 -15.11 1.76
C LYS A 67 -5.29 -13.72 1.84
N ILE A 68 -6.11 -13.55 2.86
CA ILE A 68 -6.73 -12.30 3.26
C ILE A 68 -6.22 -12.01 4.67
N GLY A 69 -5.90 -10.75 4.95
CA GLY A 69 -5.48 -10.31 6.28
C GLY A 69 -4.24 -9.43 6.28
N LEU A 70 -3.89 -9.00 7.48
CA LEU A 70 -2.75 -8.18 7.80
C LEU A 70 -1.60 -9.06 8.29
N VAL A 71 -0.46 -8.96 7.61
CA VAL A 71 0.75 -9.72 7.96
C VAL A 71 1.79 -8.75 8.49
N LYS A 72 2.33 -9.02 9.69
CA LYS A 72 3.43 -8.22 10.23
C LYS A 72 4.68 -8.36 9.35
N TYR A 73 5.32 -7.24 9.06
CA TYR A 73 6.63 -7.21 8.42
C TYR A 73 7.70 -7.61 9.43
N GLU A 74 8.40 -8.71 9.16
CA GLU A 74 9.44 -9.27 10.02
C GLU A 74 10.84 -9.13 9.39
N GLY A 75 10.98 -8.26 8.38
CA GLY A 75 12.25 -8.04 7.67
C GLY A 75 12.46 -8.95 6.47
N GLN A 76 11.43 -9.66 6.01
CA GLN A 76 11.50 -10.43 4.77
C GLN A 76 11.79 -9.54 3.55
N GLU A 77 12.24 -10.16 2.45
CA GLU A 77 12.39 -9.46 1.17
C GLU A 77 11.03 -8.98 0.65
N LEU A 78 11.00 -7.78 0.08
CA LEU A 78 9.79 -7.16 -0.47
C LEU A 78 9.85 -7.21 -1.99
N HIS A 79 9.00 -8.02 -2.60
CA HIS A 79 8.82 -8.06 -4.05
C HIS A 79 7.72 -7.07 -4.49
N ASN A 80 7.69 -6.72 -5.77
CA ASN A 80 6.63 -5.87 -6.32
C ASN A 80 5.25 -6.54 -6.10
N PHE A 81 4.22 -5.72 -5.89
CA PHE A 81 2.83 -6.18 -5.69
C PHE A 81 2.63 -7.11 -4.48
N CYS A 82 3.54 -7.10 -3.50
CA CYS A 82 3.42 -7.96 -2.32
C CYS A 82 2.33 -7.53 -1.32
N CYS A 83 1.89 -6.27 -1.38
CA CYS A 83 0.80 -5.71 -0.57
C CYS A 83 0.26 -4.42 -1.19
N ASP A 84 -0.95 -4.01 -0.83
CA ASP A 84 -1.58 -2.76 -1.35
C ASP A 84 -1.37 -1.58 -0.40
N PHE A 85 -1.08 -1.84 0.87
CA PHE A 85 -0.86 -0.82 1.89
C PHE A 85 -0.03 -1.35 3.06
N CYS A 86 0.49 -0.43 3.87
CA CYS A 86 1.05 -0.73 5.18
C CYS A 86 0.46 0.16 6.27
N ILE A 87 0.28 -0.38 7.49
CA ILE A 87 -0.18 0.34 8.68
C ILE A 87 0.77 0.10 9.87
N PRO A 88 0.88 1.02 10.84
CA PRO A 88 1.84 0.88 11.93
C PRO A 88 1.48 -0.22 12.94
N HIS A 89 0.18 -0.48 13.16
CA HIS A 89 -0.31 -1.43 14.16
C HIS A 89 -1.43 -2.30 13.59
N TYR A 90 -1.49 -3.56 14.03
CA TYR A 90 -2.56 -4.48 13.66
C TYR A 90 -3.94 -3.88 13.95
N ASN A 91 -4.89 -4.08 13.04
CA ASN A 91 -6.25 -3.61 13.20
C ASN A 91 -7.26 -4.65 12.69
N VAL A 92 -8.01 -5.25 13.62
CA VAL A 92 -9.00 -6.31 13.32
C VAL A 92 -10.20 -5.79 12.53
N ASP A 93 -10.57 -4.52 12.70
CA ASP A 93 -11.73 -3.96 12.00
C ASP A 93 -11.39 -3.75 10.52
N LEU A 94 -10.16 -3.36 10.20
CA LEU A 94 -9.67 -3.27 8.83
C LEU A 94 -9.70 -4.63 8.13
N GLU A 95 -9.26 -5.71 8.79
CA GLU A 95 -9.37 -7.07 8.22
C GLU A 95 -10.82 -7.44 7.93
N ARG A 96 -11.72 -7.24 8.90
CA ARG A 96 -13.16 -7.52 8.74
C ARG A 96 -13.77 -6.73 7.60
N MET A 97 -13.39 -5.47 7.43
CA MET A 97 -13.88 -4.63 6.34
C MET A 97 -13.37 -5.13 4.98
N ILE A 98 -12.11 -5.56 4.89
CA ILE A 98 -11.54 -6.18 3.69
C ILE A 98 -12.26 -7.50 3.37
N GLU A 99 -12.53 -8.34 4.36
CA GLU A 99 -13.31 -9.57 4.19
C GLU A 99 -14.72 -9.26 3.66
N GLN A 100 -15.40 -8.26 4.23
CA GLN A 100 -16.73 -7.84 3.79
C GLN A 100 -16.73 -7.27 2.36
N TRP A 101 -15.73 -6.45 2.02
CA TRP A 101 -15.52 -5.97 0.66
C TRP A 101 -15.40 -7.14 -0.32
N ASN A 102 -14.56 -8.13 -0.02
CA ASN A 102 -14.33 -9.27 -0.90
C ASN A 102 -15.53 -10.24 -0.96
N ALA A 103 -16.38 -10.27 0.07
CA ALA A 103 -17.58 -11.09 0.08
C ALA A 103 -18.73 -10.52 -0.76
N CYS A 104 -18.89 -9.19 -0.82
CA CYS A 104 -20.08 -8.57 -1.44
C CYS A 104 -19.81 -7.53 -2.53
N GLY A 105 -18.56 -7.10 -2.71
CA GLY A 105 -18.17 -6.08 -3.71
C GLY A 105 -18.84 -4.72 -3.51
N ASN A 106 -19.36 -4.42 -2.32
CA ASN A 106 -20.05 -3.15 -2.07
C ASN A 106 -19.03 -2.00 -1.93
N PRO A 107 -19.04 -0.99 -2.82
CA PRO A 107 -18.04 0.07 -2.86
C PRO A 107 -17.98 0.95 -1.60
N ARG A 108 -19.03 0.95 -0.76
CA ARG A 108 -19.00 1.63 0.54
C ARG A 108 -17.91 1.09 1.46
N PHE A 109 -17.63 -0.22 1.41
CA PHE A 109 -16.54 -0.81 2.17
C PHE A 109 -15.19 -0.34 1.63
N LEU A 110 -15.02 -0.26 0.31
CA LEU A 110 -13.77 0.20 -0.29
C LEU A 110 -13.41 1.63 0.16
N SER A 111 -14.36 2.57 0.11
CA SER A 111 -14.12 3.93 0.61
C SER A 111 -13.80 3.95 2.10
N ALA A 112 -14.49 3.12 2.89
CA ALA A 112 -14.27 3.05 4.33
C ALA A 112 -12.91 2.40 4.69
N ILE A 113 -12.45 1.43 3.91
CA ILE A 113 -11.12 0.80 4.03
C ILE A 113 -10.03 1.85 3.83
N TYR A 114 -10.05 2.61 2.73
CA TYR A 114 -9.07 3.66 2.48
C TYR A 114 -9.07 4.73 3.57
N LYS A 115 -10.26 5.13 4.05
CA LYS A 115 -10.38 6.05 5.17
C LYS A 115 -9.74 5.50 6.44
N LEU A 116 -10.03 4.23 6.78
CA LEU A 116 -9.48 3.61 7.98
C LEU A 116 -7.96 3.44 7.90
N ILE A 117 -7.42 3.06 6.75
CA ILE A 117 -5.96 3.03 6.51
C ILE A 117 -5.35 4.40 6.83
N SER A 118 -5.93 5.48 6.30
CA SER A 118 -5.45 6.84 6.56
C SER A 118 -5.57 7.24 8.04
N ASP A 119 -6.70 6.96 8.69
CA ASP A 119 -6.93 7.28 10.11
C ASP A 119 -5.96 6.52 11.03
N LEU A 120 -5.49 5.34 10.62
CA LEU A 120 -4.47 4.55 11.31
C LEU A 120 -3.03 5.02 11.04
N GLY A 121 -2.83 6.06 10.24
CA GLY A 121 -1.50 6.51 9.81
C GLY A 121 -0.85 5.57 8.80
N GLY A 122 -1.66 4.75 8.12
CA GLY A 122 -1.23 3.88 7.04
C GLY A 122 -0.99 4.60 5.73
N ILE A 123 -0.21 3.96 4.86
CA ILE A 123 0.12 4.46 3.53
C ILE A 123 -0.35 3.45 2.50
N VAL A 124 -1.08 3.93 1.50
CA VAL A 124 -1.45 3.16 0.31
C VAL A 124 -0.24 3.13 -0.63
N LEU A 125 0.06 1.96 -1.16
CA LEU A 125 1.20 1.73 -2.03
C LEU A 125 0.75 1.66 -3.48
N VAL A 126 1.58 2.15 -4.39
CA VAL A 126 1.30 2.17 -5.83
C VAL A 126 2.43 1.50 -6.59
N TRP A 127 2.23 0.23 -6.94
CA TRP A 127 3.20 -0.53 -7.72
C TRP A 127 3.07 -0.26 -9.22
N SER A 128 4.16 -0.51 -9.93
CA SER A 128 4.34 -0.19 -11.34
C SER A 128 4.90 -1.39 -12.10
#